data_AF-A0A970S640-F1
#
_entry.id   AF-A0A970S640-F1
#
_cell.length_a   1.000
_cell.length_b   1.000
_cell.length_c   1.000
_cell.angle_alpha   90.00
_cell.angle_beta   90.00
_cell.angle_gamma   90.00
#
_symmetry.space_group_name_H-M   'P 1'
#
loop_
_entity.id
_entity.type
_entity.pdbx_description
1 polymer ?
#
loop_
_entity_poly.entity_id
_entity_poly.type
_entity_poly.pdbx_seq_one_letter_code
_entity_poly.pdbx_strand_id
1 'polypeptide(L)'
;MSKKLLDKKNFRKIGIIVMCLGAVFAATMVFLVTGSALVISLAVGITVAVAGVIMIIVAYSTLPGELPPADYRNATIKLTLCAMFIGLAALTKLFSITIPIFGSAGMRVGFGGVFTTFPAILFGPLYGGITSAASDIIGWFIDPQGGYNPLFTLTAFIGGVIKGLIWITLKKANPGKLRRAFTVCFALILVIGTAFYISFAVDGISRSIIAETEEMPSKGLANNRKNSFLTSLIIKRVRVSDTYTITDISDRESVIIPGKASVDGANGNVALGEKAFEGNDSIKEVYLADSLTSFNGSSLKGKDIIIYLTENCKALEEVKKSGLEYALVASVDERTIVMRSDNMVFNELTFVSNNKYAKNLAGNVNYVAFGLTLVGVLGLAAVLIEYLLSRRSGTKTNKTQGVRIFTAIFTAEIIQTTINTIILKELTYKNDWAAYPFMIVWIPRAAEGLIICLIQAYFIALLYTLLMGKTGALKLPKR
;
A
#
# COMPACT_ATOMS: atom_id res chain seq x y z
N MET A 1 -28.53 -14.32 31.74
CA MET A 1 -28.90 -13.11 30.94
C MET A 1 -28.48 -13.16 29.45
N SER A 2 -27.88 -14.25 28.95
CA SER A 2 -27.38 -14.40 27.56
C SER A 2 -28.45 -14.49 26.45
N LYS A 3 -29.75 -14.57 26.77
CA LYS A 3 -30.82 -14.75 25.77
C LYS A 3 -31.34 -13.44 25.15
N LYS A 4 -31.16 -12.28 25.80
CA LYS A 4 -31.71 -11.00 25.30
C LYS A 4 -30.83 -10.28 24.26
N LEU A 5 -29.52 -10.53 24.24
CA LEU A 5 -28.60 -10.01 23.21
C LEU A 5 -28.64 -10.81 21.88
N LEU A 6 -29.36 -11.92 21.85
CA LEU A 6 -29.37 -12.93 20.77
C LEU A 6 -30.73 -13.02 20.08
N ASP A 7 -31.45 -11.92 19.97
CA ASP A 7 -32.66 -11.90 19.16
C ASP A 7 -32.32 -12.03 17.67
N LYS A 8 -32.99 -12.97 16.97
CA LYS A 8 -32.75 -13.32 15.56
C LYS A 8 -32.80 -12.09 14.64
N LYS A 9 -33.58 -11.07 15.02
CA LYS A 9 -33.73 -9.80 14.30
C LYS A 9 -32.45 -8.94 14.34
N ASN A 10 -31.74 -8.92 15.48
CA ASN A 10 -30.46 -8.22 15.62
C ASN A 10 -29.30 -8.99 14.97
N PHE A 11 -29.35 -10.33 14.98
CA PHE A 11 -28.36 -11.17 14.30
C PHE A 11 -28.40 -11.01 12.77
N ARG A 12 -29.59 -10.87 12.18
CA ARG A 12 -29.74 -10.52 10.75
C ARG A 12 -29.22 -9.11 10.45
N LYS A 13 -29.50 -8.12 11.31
CA LYS A 13 -28.97 -6.75 11.15
C LYS A 13 -27.44 -6.70 11.24
N ILE A 14 -26.83 -7.40 12.19
CA ILE A 14 -25.36 -7.45 12.34
C ILE A 14 -24.71 -8.26 11.21
N GLY A 15 -25.34 -9.36 10.76
CA GLY A 15 -24.89 -10.11 9.58
C GLY A 15 -24.97 -9.29 8.30
N ILE A 16 -26.03 -8.50 8.11
CA ILE A 16 -26.15 -7.53 7.01
C ILE A 16 -25.09 -6.44 7.17
N ILE A 17 -24.80 -5.94 8.36
CA ILE A 17 -23.74 -4.95 8.59
C ILE A 17 -22.35 -5.50 8.29
N VAL A 18 -22.03 -6.74 8.68
CA VAL A 18 -20.73 -7.39 8.36
C VAL A 18 -20.62 -7.73 6.88
N MET A 19 -21.72 -8.14 6.24
CA MET A 19 -21.76 -8.40 4.80
C MET A 19 -21.72 -7.10 4.00
N CYS A 20 -22.34 -6.03 4.49
CA CYS A 20 -22.19 -4.66 3.99
C CYS A 20 -20.79 -4.12 4.25
N LEU A 21 -20.12 -4.42 5.36
CA LEU A 21 -18.72 -4.04 5.62
C LEU A 21 -17.75 -4.81 4.71
N GLY A 22 -18.02 -6.09 4.45
CA GLY A 22 -17.26 -6.90 3.48
C GLY A 22 -17.52 -6.49 2.03
N ALA A 23 -18.75 -6.13 1.68
CA ALA A 23 -19.12 -5.60 0.37
C ALA A 23 -18.63 -4.14 0.20
N VAL A 24 -18.63 -3.34 1.27
CA VAL A 24 -18.03 -2.01 1.31
C VAL A 24 -16.53 -2.14 1.19
N PHE A 25 -15.87 -3.10 1.83
CA PHE A 25 -14.44 -3.40 1.68
C PHE A 25 -14.08 -3.89 0.27
N ALA A 26 -14.89 -4.77 -0.31
CA ALA A 26 -14.74 -5.19 -1.71
C ALA A 26 -15.00 -4.04 -2.68
N ALA A 27 -15.98 -3.18 -2.39
CA ALA A 27 -16.23 -1.95 -3.12
C ALA A 27 -15.11 -0.93 -2.90
N THR A 28 -14.52 -0.81 -1.70
CA THR A 28 -13.36 0.07 -1.45
C THR A 28 -12.15 -0.48 -2.18
N MET A 29 -11.98 -1.80 -2.31
CA MET A 29 -10.92 -2.42 -3.12
C MET A 29 -11.13 -2.16 -4.62
N VAL A 30 -12.35 -2.30 -5.14
CA VAL A 30 -12.69 -1.92 -6.52
C VAL A 30 -12.54 -0.41 -6.72
N PHE A 31 -12.89 0.42 -5.74
CA PHE A 31 -12.80 1.87 -5.80
C PHE A 31 -11.37 2.41 -5.60
N LEU A 32 -10.53 1.75 -4.80
CA LEU A 32 -9.08 1.98 -4.65
C LEU A 32 -8.35 1.62 -5.95
N VAL A 33 -8.81 0.57 -6.62
CA VAL A 33 -8.44 0.27 -8.01
C VAL A 33 -8.99 1.32 -8.99
N THR A 34 -9.97 2.17 -8.60
CA THR A 34 -10.52 3.25 -9.47
C THR A 34 -9.97 4.68 -9.28
N GLY A 35 -9.26 4.97 -8.18
CA GLY A 35 -8.40 6.16 -8.05
C GLY A 35 -9.06 7.53 -7.80
N SER A 36 -10.26 7.62 -7.23
CA SER A 36 -10.79 8.90 -6.70
C SER A 36 -10.36 9.12 -5.24
N ALA A 37 -9.69 10.24 -5.02
CA ALA A 37 -8.68 10.48 -3.98
C ALA A 37 -9.17 10.52 -2.52
N LEU A 38 -8.32 9.94 -1.66
CA LEU A 38 -8.01 10.21 -0.24
C LEU A 38 -9.15 10.51 0.75
N VAL A 39 -10.06 11.44 0.44
CA VAL A 39 -11.14 11.91 1.31
C VAL A 39 -12.18 10.82 1.54
N ILE A 40 -12.48 10.01 0.52
CA ILE A 40 -13.47 8.93 0.64
C ILE A 40 -12.87 7.71 1.35
N SER A 41 -11.59 7.37 1.15
CA SER A 41 -10.93 6.30 1.91
C SER A 41 -10.69 6.68 3.37
N LEU A 42 -10.36 7.94 3.63
CA LEU A 42 -10.29 8.49 4.99
C LEU A 42 -11.68 8.54 5.62
N ALA A 43 -12.71 8.96 4.89
CA ALA A 43 -14.09 8.96 5.36
C ALA A 43 -14.61 7.55 5.60
N VAL A 44 -14.30 6.56 4.76
CA VAL A 44 -14.67 5.15 4.97
C VAL A 44 -13.89 4.56 6.15
N GLY A 45 -12.58 4.82 6.27
CA GLY A 45 -11.77 4.41 7.41
C GLY A 45 -12.25 5.02 8.73
N ILE A 46 -12.57 6.33 8.74
CA ILE A 46 -13.19 7.04 9.86
C ILE A 46 -14.58 6.48 10.12
N THR A 47 -15.39 6.19 9.11
CA THR A 47 -16.74 5.63 9.28
C THR A 47 -16.66 4.21 9.87
N VAL A 48 -15.67 3.40 9.50
CA VAL A 48 -15.43 2.07 10.09
C VAL A 48 -14.90 2.19 11.51
N ALA A 49 -14.02 3.15 11.79
CA ALA A 49 -13.51 3.43 13.14
C ALA A 49 -14.63 3.96 14.06
N VAL A 50 -15.43 4.91 13.58
CA VAL A 50 -16.62 5.46 14.25
C VAL A 50 -17.67 4.38 14.41
N ALA A 51 -17.89 3.50 13.44
CA ALA A 51 -18.78 2.33 13.59
C ALA A 51 -18.24 1.35 14.63
N GLY A 52 -16.91 1.18 14.73
CA GLY A 52 -16.25 0.42 15.79
C GLY A 52 -16.47 1.04 17.16
N VAL A 53 -16.34 2.37 17.29
CA VAL A 53 -16.60 3.13 18.52
C VAL A 53 -18.08 3.13 18.88
N ILE A 54 -18.99 3.31 17.93
CA ILE A 54 -20.44 3.20 18.13
C ILE A 54 -20.81 1.77 18.53
N MET A 55 -20.17 0.74 17.96
CA MET A 55 -20.35 -0.65 18.39
C MET A 55 -19.84 -0.90 19.80
N ILE A 56 -18.76 -0.23 20.23
CA ILE A 56 -18.28 -0.24 21.61
C ILE A 56 -19.30 0.45 22.52
N ILE A 57 -19.82 1.62 22.14
CA ILE A 57 -20.82 2.38 22.89
C ILE A 57 -22.14 1.60 22.98
N VAL A 58 -22.61 0.98 21.90
CA VAL A 58 -23.82 0.16 21.86
C VAL A 58 -23.61 -1.15 22.65
N ALA A 59 -22.44 -1.77 22.59
CA ALA A 59 -22.09 -2.90 23.44
C ALA A 59 -22.04 -2.51 24.93
N TYR A 60 -21.67 -1.26 25.23
CA TYR A 60 -21.65 -0.72 26.58
C TYR A 60 -23.04 -0.28 27.08
N SER A 61 -23.85 0.35 26.23
CA SER A 61 -25.21 0.83 26.54
C SER A 61 -26.26 -0.28 26.54
N THR A 62 -25.93 -1.47 26.05
CA THR A 62 -26.75 -2.69 26.17
C THR A 62 -26.48 -3.46 27.47
N LEU A 63 -25.54 -3.01 28.30
CA LEU A 63 -25.46 -3.42 29.70
C LEU A 63 -26.46 -2.58 30.50
N PRO A 64 -27.55 -3.17 31.03
CA PRO A 64 -28.44 -2.44 31.93
C PRO A 64 -27.67 -2.03 33.20
N GLY A 65 -28.13 -0.92 33.80
CA GLY A 65 -27.52 -0.22 34.92
C GLY A 65 -27.04 -1.08 36.08
N GLU A 66 -26.05 -0.50 36.77
CA GLU A 66 -25.14 -1.08 37.76
C GLU A 66 -24.18 -2.14 37.17
N LEU A 67 -22.87 -1.85 37.26
CA LEU A 67 -21.83 -2.82 36.95
C LEU A 67 -22.14 -4.10 37.74
N PRO A 68 -22.35 -5.27 37.09
CA PRO A 68 -22.52 -6.49 37.86
C PRO A 68 -21.33 -6.64 38.80
N PRO A 69 -21.52 -7.04 40.07
CA PRO A 69 -20.43 -7.14 41.03
C PRO A 69 -19.31 -7.96 40.39
N ALA A 70 -18.15 -7.33 40.21
CA ALA A 70 -17.04 -7.95 39.51
C ALA A 70 -16.68 -9.22 40.28
N ASP A 71 -16.83 -10.38 39.65
CA ASP A 71 -16.28 -11.61 40.17
C ASP A 71 -14.75 -11.48 40.12
N TYR A 72 -14.18 -10.95 41.21
CA TYR A 72 -12.77 -10.59 41.34
C TYR A 72 -11.87 -11.76 40.99
N ARG A 73 -12.27 -12.99 41.30
CA ARG A 73 -11.53 -14.20 40.94
C ARG A 73 -11.41 -14.34 39.43
N ASN A 74 -12.51 -14.18 38.70
CA ASN A 74 -12.53 -14.27 37.24
C ASN A 74 -11.80 -13.10 36.57
N ALA A 75 -11.90 -11.90 37.14
CA ALA A 75 -11.16 -10.73 36.65
C ALA A 75 -9.64 -10.93 36.81
N THR A 76 -9.18 -11.37 37.99
CA THR A 76 -7.77 -11.65 38.27
C THR A 76 -7.23 -12.74 37.36
N ILE A 77 -7.95 -13.85 37.15
CA ILE A 77 -7.51 -14.93 36.24
C ILE A 77 -7.33 -14.40 34.81
N LYS A 78 -8.29 -13.63 34.29
CA LYS A 78 -8.19 -13.05 32.94
C LYS A 78 -7.01 -12.08 32.83
N LEU A 79 -6.80 -11.25 33.85
CA LEU A 79 -5.68 -10.31 33.90
C LEU A 79 -4.34 -11.04 33.91
N THR A 80 -4.15 -12.01 34.80
CA THR A 80 -2.91 -12.81 34.90
C THR A 80 -2.61 -13.55 33.60
N LEU A 81 -3.62 -14.14 32.96
CA LEU A 81 -3.45 -14.82 31.67
C LEU A 81 -3.09 -13.84 30.55
N CYS A 82 -3.72 -12.67 30.48
CA CYS A 82 -3.35 -11.62 29.51
C CYS A 82 -1.91 -11.17 29.73
N ALA A 83 -1.49 -10.93 30.97
CA ALA A 83 -0.11 -10.54 31.31
C ALA A 83 0.89 -11.63 30.89
N MET A 84 0.57 -12.91 31.13
CA MET A 84 1.40 -14.04 30.69
C MET A 84 1.52 -14.10 29.17
N PHE A 85 0.42 -13.90 28.42
CA PHE A 85 0.46 -13.86 26.95
C PHE A 85 1.26 -12.67 26.41
N ILE A 86 1.20 -11.51 27.06
CA ILE A 86 2.04 -10.35 26.73
C ILE A 86 3.51 -10.68 26.95
N GLY A 87 3.86 -11.30 28.08
CA GLY A 87 5.24 -11.72 28.39
C GLY A 87 5.78 -12.72 27.36
N LEU A 88 4.96 -13.68 26.94
CA LEU A 88 5.31 -14.62 25.87
C LEU A 88 5.46 -13.91 24.52
N ALA A 89 4.57 -12.98 24.18
CA ALA A 89 4.67 -12.18 22.96
C ALA A 89 5.97 -11.36 22.95
N ALA A 90 6.34 -10.74 24.07
CA ALA A 90 7.59 -10.03 24.26
C ALA A 90 8.81 -10.94 24.04
N LEU A 91 8.80 -12.15 24.61
CA LEU A 91 9.90 -13.11 24.45
C LEU A 91 10.12 -13.51 22.98
N THR A 92 9.05 -13.64 22.19
CA THR A 92 9.20 -13.98 20.76
C THR A 92 9.92 -12.94 19.93
N LYS A 93 10.04 -11.69 20.42
CA LYS A 93 10.81 -10.66 19.71
C LYS A 93 12.30 -10.97 19.64
N LEU A 94 12.82 -11.79 20.55
CA LEU A 94 14.21 -12.27 20.54
C LEU A 94 14.47 -13.28 19.41
N PHE A 95 13.42 -13.90 18.87
CA PHE A 95 13.51 -14.95 17.84
C PHE A 95 12.98 -14.50 16.47
N SER A 96 12.84 -13.19 16.26
CA SER A 96 12.35 -12.65 15.00
C SER A 96 13.38 -12.82 13.88
N ILE A 97 12.94 -13.30 12.71
CA ILE A 97 13.80 -13.52 11.56
C ILE A 97 13.64 -12.33 10.61
N THR A 98 14.73 -11.67 10.27
CA THR A 98 14.75 -10.62 9.25
C THR A 98 15.04 -11.25 7.88
N ILE A 99 14.04 -11.31 7.02
CA ILE A 99 14.17 -11.77 5.64
C ILE A 99 14.36 -10.52 4.77
N PRO A 100 15.51 -10.30 4.12
CA PRO A 100 15.67 -9.16 3.23
C PRO A 100 14.85 -9.39 1.95
N ILE A 101 13.64 -8.82 1.89
CA ILE A 101 12.86 -8.77 0.65
C ILE A 101 12.63 -7.29 0.30
N PHE A 102 13.01 -6.90 -0.92
CA PHE A 102 12.76 -5.58 -1.54
C PHE A 102 13.49 -4.34 -0.99
N GLY A 103 14.76 -4.47 -0.58
CA GLY A 103 15.67 -3.31 -0.49
C GLY A 103 15.45 -2.34 0.70
N SER A 104 16.59 -1.93 1.29
CA SER A 104 16.83 -1.01 2.43
C SER A 104 16.15 -1.23 3.79
N ALA A 105 15.07 -2.01 3.92
CA ALA A 105 14.55 -2.41 5.22
C ALA A 105 14.15 -3.90 5.20
N GLY A 106 14.97 -4.75 5.83
CA GLY A 106 14.67 -6.18 5.91
C GLY A 106 13.33 -6.47 6.61
N MET A 107 12.61 -7.48 6.13
CA MET A 107 11.30 -7.92 6.62
C MET A 107 11.46 -8.71 7.93
N ARG A 108 11.06 -8.13 9.07
CA ARG A 108 11.20 -8.79 10.37
C ARG A 108 9.93 -9.57 10.75
N VAL A 109 9.95 -10.87 10.55
CA VAL A 109 8.85 -11.77 10.87
C VAL A 109 8.89 -12.16 12.35
N GLY A 110 7.86 -11.77 13.10
CA GLY A 110 7.72 -12.06 14.54
C GLY A 110 6.58 -13.03 14.87
N PHE A 111 6.79 -13.90 15.86
CA PHE A 111 5.79 -14.86 16.34
C PHE A 111 4.83 -14.29 17.41
N GLY A 112 4.99 -13.02 17.80
CA GLY A 112 4.20 -12.40 18.88
C GLY A 112 2.69 -12.40 18.62
N GLY A 113 2.29 -12.34 17.36
CA GLY A 113 0.87 -12.39 16.95
C GLY A 113 0.15 -13.69 17.37
N VAL A 114 0.88 -14.80 17.56
CA VAL A 114 0.32 -16.05 18.11
C VAL A 114 -0.24 -15.80 19.51
N PHE A 115 0.55 -15.16 20.37
CA PHE A 115 0.24 -14.97 21.78
C PHE A 115 -0.77 -13.85 22.02
N THR A 116 -0.70 -12.75 21.27
CA THR A 116 -1.68 -11.65 21.38
C THR A 116 -3.06 -12.03 20.85
N THR A 117 -3.15 -13.04 19.98
CA THR A 117 -4.44 -13.55 19.48
C THR A 117 -5.20 -14.38 20.52
N PHE A 118 -4.52 -15.05 21.47
CA PHE A 118 -5.17 -15.89 22.47
C PHE A 118 -6.16 -15.13 23.37
N PRO A 119 -5.81 -13.97 23.95
CA PRO A 119 -6.76 -13.14 24.70
C PRO A 119 -8.00 -12.76 23.89
N ALA A 120 -7.86 -12.49 22.59
CA ALA A 120 -8.97 -12.20 21.70
C ALA A 120 -9.92 -13.41 21.54
N ILE A 121 -9.35 -14.60 21.37
CA ILE A 121 -10.07 -15.86 21.18
C ILE A 121 -10.75 -16.34 22.48
N LEU A 122 -10.07 -16.20 23.62
CA LEU A 122 -10.48 -16.74 24.92
C LEU A 122 -11.41 -15.79 25.69
N PHE A 123 -11.04 -14.51 25.77
CA PHE A 123 -11.73 -13.54 26.63
C PHE A 123 -12.57 -12.53 25.84
N GLY A 124 -12.38 -12.45 24.52
CA GLY A 124 -13.20 -11.64 23.61
C GLY A 124 -12.50 -10.38 23.09
N PRO A 125 -13.23 -9.55 22.32
CA PRO A 125 -12.64 -8.46 21.54
C PRO A 125 -11.86 -7.44 22.37
N LEU A 126 -12.43 -7.00 23.50
CA LEU A 126 -11.83 -5.94 24.32
C LEU A 126 -10.48 -6.38 24.92
N TYR A 127 -10.41 -7.60 25.47
CA TYR A 127 -9.15 -8.15 25.99
C TYR A 127 -8.13 -8.36 24.87
N GLY A 128 -8.57 -8.82 23.69
CA GLY A 128 -7.72 -8.92 22.50
C GLY A 128 -7.09 -7.58 22.10
N GLY A 129 -7.90 -6.51 22.09
CA GLY A 129 -7.44 -5.16 21.79
C GLY A 129 -6.44 -4.64 22.83
N ILE A 130 -6.78 -4.71 24.12
CA ILE A 130 -5.91 -4.23 25.20
C ILE A 130 -4.57 -4.98 25.21
N THR A 131 -4.59 -6.31 25.10
CA THR A 131 -3.35 -7.11 25.04
C THR A 131 -2.50 -6.77 23.82
N SER A 132 -3.12 -6.54 22.65
CA SER A 132 -2.38 -6.18 21.44
C SER A 132 -1.74 -4.79 21.56
N ALA A 133 -2.45 -3.81 22.12
CA ALA A 133 -1.93 -2.48 22.38
C ALA A 133 -0.79 -2.50 23.42
N ALA A 134 -0.98 -3.20 24.54
CA ALA A 134 0.04 -3.33 25.58
C ALA A 134 1.30 -4.04 25.06
N SER A 135 1.13 -5.08 24.23
CA SER A 135 2.25 -5.78 23.58
C SER A 135 3.01 -4.89 22.59
N ASP A 136 2.36 -3.92 21.97
CA ASP A 136 3.00 -2.95 21.08
C ASP A 136 3.89 -1.98 21.88
N ILE A 137 3.34 -1.40 22.97
CA ILE A 137 4.06 -0.52 23.89
C ILE A 137 5.28 -1.21 24.51
N ILE A 138 5.06 -2.35 25.16
CA ILE A 138 6.14 -3.15 25.77
C ILE A 138 7.13 -3.59 24.71
N GLY A 139 6.61 -3.93 23.54
CA GLY A 139 7.42 -4.31 22.41
C GLY A 139 8.37 -3.20 21.95
N TRP A 140 7.96 -1.94 22.00
CA TRP A 140 8.82 -0.80 21.70
C TRP A 140 9.88 -0.57 22.78
N PHE A 141 9.55 -0.76 24.06
CA PHE A 141 10.54 -0.67 25.15
C PHE A 141 11.65 -1.72 25.05
N ILE A 142 11.33 -2.94 24.59
CA ILE A 142 12.30 -4.04 24.48
C ILE A 142 13.25 -3.83 23.30
N ASP A 143 12.72 -3.34 22.18
CA ASP A 143 13.46 -3.20 20.94
C ASP A 143 13.00 -1.94 20.19
N PRO A 144 13.54 -0.76 20.58
CA PRO A 144 13.12 0.51 20.02
C PRO A 144 13.65 0.68 18.60
N GLN A 145 12.78 0.46 17.62
CA GLN A 145 13.06 0.66 16.20
C GLN A 145 12.53 2.04 15.77
N GLY A 146 13.28 3.08 16.12
CA GLY A 146 12.89 4.48 15.90
C GLY A 146 11.95 5.04 16.97
N GLY A 147 11.38 6.21 16.69
CA GLY A 147 10.47 6.91 17.61
C GLY A 147 9.16 6.15 17.80
N TYR A 148 8.64 6.14 19.04
CA TYR A 148 7.33 5.56 19.33
C TYR A 148 6.23 6.31 18.58
N ASN A 149 5.39 5.57 17.85
CA ASN A 149 4.23 6.12 17.14
C ASN A 149 2.93 5.60 17.76
N PRO A 150 2.20 6.44 18.55
CA PRO A 150 0.95 6.04 19.20
C PRO A 150 -0.13 5.53 18.24
N LEU A 151 -0.06 5.91 16.96
CA LEU A 151 -1.02 5.45 15.95
C LEU A 151 -0.86 3.96 15.68
N PHE A 152 0.35 3.39 15.73
CA PHE A 152 0.54 1.95 15.58
C PHE A 152 -0.04 1.18 16.75
N THR A 153 0.06 1.70 17.96
CA THR A 153 -0.58 1.10 19.14
C THR A 153 -2.10 1.10 19.01
N LEU A 154 -2.68 2.18 18.48
CA LEU A 154 -4.12 2.23 18.17
C LEU A 154 -4.50 1.21 17.10
N THR A 155 -3.71 1.05 16.04
CA THR A 155 -3.98 0.00 15.03
C THR A 155 -3.84 -1.40 15.60
N ALA A 156 -2.91 -1.63 16.53
CA ALA A 156 -2.73 -2.91 17.22
C ALA A 156 -3.96 -3.22 18.10
N PHE A 157 -4.48 -2.22 18.82
CA PHE A 157 -5.75 -2.34 19.55
C PHE A 157 -6.90 -2.76 18.62
N ILE A 158 -7.08 -2.05 17.52
CA ILE A 158 -8.13 -2.31 16.54
C ILE A 158 -7.98 -3.73 15.96
N GLY A 159 -6.76 -4.14 15.59
CA GLY A 159 -6.46 -5.48 15.10
C GLY A 159 -6.86 -6.56 16.11
N GLY A 160 -6.54 -6.37 17.40
CA GLY A 160 -6.93 -7.28 18.47
C GLY A 160 -8.46 -7.40 18.66
N VAL A 161 -9.17 -6.28 18.59
CA VAL A 161 -10.65 -6.24 18.65
C VAL A 161 -11.26 -6.99 17.47
N ILE A 162 -10.78 -6.73 16.25
CA ILE A 162 -11.27 -7.36 15.03
C ILE A 162 -11.09 -8.88 15.10
N LYS A 163 -9.91 -9.37 15.54
CA LYS A 163 -9.64 -10.80 15.75
C LYS A 163 -10.71 -11.43 16.64
N GLY A 164 -11.03 -10.81 17.77
CA GLY A 164 -12.03 -11.30 18.72
C GLY A 164 -13.46 -11.30 18.15
N LEU A 165 -13.85 -10.23 17.44
CA LEU A 165 -15.19 -10.12 16.84
C LEU A 165 -15.41 -11.17 15.75
N ILE A 166 -14.43 -11.31 14.85
CA ILE A 166 -14.50 -12.30 13.77
C ILE A 166 -14.48 -13.72 14.33
N TRP A 167 -13.69 -13.98 15.37
CA TRP A 167 -13.70 -15.28 16.03
C TRP A 167 -15.07 -15.65 16.60
N ILE A 168 -15.74 -14.72 17.29
CA ILE A 168 -17.07 -14.96 17.88
C ILE A 168 -18.09 -15.32 16.79
N THR A 169 -18.04 -14.63 15.65
CA THR A 169 -18.97 -14.86 14.53
C THR A 169 -18.68 -16.18 13.81
N LEU A 170 -17.39 -16.49 13.57
CA LEU A 170 -16.97 -17.67 12.82
C LEU A 170 -16.94 -18.96 13.63
N LYS A 171 -17.02 -18.91 14.97
CA LYS A 171 -17.03 -20.11 15.83
C LYS A 171 -18.10 -21.13 15.43
N LYS A 172 -19.21 -20.68 14.84
CA LYS A 172 -20.32 -21.53 14.35
C LYS A 172 -20.31 -21.74 12.83
N ALA A 173 -19.43 -21.06 12.09
CA ALA A 173 -19.40 -21.13 10.63
C ALA A 173 -18.90 -22.49 10.14
N ASN A 174 -19.45 -22.99 9.02
CA ASN A 174 -18.99 -24.25 8.44
C ASN A 174 -17.59 -24.07 7.80
N PRO A 175 -16.54 -24.78 8.26
CA PRO A 175 -15.18 -24.60 7.75
C PRO A 175 -15.05 -24.95 6.27
N GLY A 176 -15.82 -25.91 5.76
CA GLY A 176 -15.80 -26.29 4.34
C GLY A 176 -16.42 -25.24 3.42
N LYS A 177 -17.43 -24.49 3.89
CA LYS A 177 -17.96 -23.34 3.14
C LYS A 177 -16.95 -22.19 3.10
N LEU A 178 -16.30 -21.93 4.24
CA LEU A 178 -15.30 -20.88 4.37
C LEU A 178 -14.08 -21.15 3.48
N ARG A 179 -13.56 -22.39 3.47
CA ARG A 179 -12.46 -22.80 2.59
C ARG A 179 -12.78 -22.62 1.11
N ARG A 180 -13.99 -23.02 0.69
CA ARG A 180 -14.46 -22.82 -0.69
C ARG A 180 -14.55 -21.33 -1.05
N ALA A 181 -15.06 -20.50 -0.14
CA ALA A 181 -15.13 -19.06 -0.36
C ALA A 181 -13.73 -18.47 -0.60
N PHE A 182 -12.74 -18.78 0.25
CA PHE A 182 -11.35 -18.34 0.04
C PHE A 182 -10.75 -18.86 -1.27
N THR A 183 -11.01 -20.12 -1.62
CA THR A 183 -10.53 -20.71 -2.88
C THR A 183 -11.06 -19.92 -4.08
N VAL A 184 -12.37 -19.64 -4.09
CA VAL A 184 -13.01 -18.86 -5.17
C VAL A 184 -12.47 -17.43 -5.20
N CYS A 185 -12.34 -16.77 -4.05
CA CYS A 185 -11.81 -15.40 -3.99
C CYS A 185 -10.37 -15.32 -4.55
N PHE A 186 -9.47 -16.19 -4.10
CA PHE A 186 -8.08 -16.17 -4.59
C PHE A 186 -7.95 -16.63 -6.05
N ALA A 187 -8.78 -17.57 -6.50
CA ALA A 187 -8.83 -17.95 -7.90
C ALA A 187 -9.30 -16.78 -8.80
N LEU A 188 -10.32 -16.03 -8.37
CA LEU A 188 -10.78 -14.85 -9.11
C LEU A 188 -9.70 -13.76 -9.15
N ILE A 189 -9.02 -13.50 -8.03
CA ILE A 189 -7.89 -12.55 -7.99
C ILE A 189 -6.78 -12.99 -8.97
N LEU A 190 -6.46 -14.29 -9.00
CA LEU A 190 -5.48 -14.84 -9.92
C LEU A 190 -5.89 -14.64 -11.38
N VAL A 191 -7.15 -14.95 -11.72
CA VAL A 191 -7.70 -14.77 -13.08
C VAL A 191 -7.67 -13.29 -13.49
N ILE A 192 -7.97 -12.36 -12.58
CA ILE A 192 -7.89 -10.93 -12.86
C ILE A 192 -6.43 -10.53 -13.12
N GLY A 193 -5.49 -10.96 -12.28
CA GLY A 193 -4.06 -10.66 -12.46
C GLY A 193 -3.51 -11.17 -13.79
N THR A 194 -3.86 -12.41 -14.18
CA THR A 194 -3.46 -12.97 -15.47
C THR A 194 -4.14 -12.28 -16.65
N ALA A 195 -5.41 -11.85 -16.52
CA ALA A 195 -6.08 -11.07 -17.55
C ALA A 195 -5.39 -9.71 -17.80
N PHE A 196 -4.83 -9.07 -16.77
CA PHE A 196 -4.03 -7.86 -16.93
C PHE A 196 -2.72 -8.14 -17.67
N TYR A 197 -1.99 -9.21 -17.35
CA TYR A 197 -0.80 -9.62 -18.11
C TYR A 197 -1.10 -9.81 -19.60
N ILE A 198 -2.17 -10.54 -19.92
CA ILE A 198 -2.59 -10.77 -21.30
C ILE A 198 -2.94 -9.45 -21.98
N SER A 199 -3.69 -8.57 -21.30
CA SER A 199 -4.08 -7.26 -21.84
C SER A 199 -2.87 -6.38 -22.14
N PHE A 200 -1.90 -6.30 -21.24
CA PHE A 200 -0.67 -5.52 -21.45
C PHE A 200 0.20 -6.09 -22.56
N ALA A 201 0.28 -7.42 -22.69
CA ALA A 201 1.06 -8.08 -23.72
C ALA A 201 0.44 -7.88 -25.11
N VAL A 202 -0.89 -8.01 -25.23
CA VAL A 202 -1.64 -7.80 -26.48
C VAL A 202 -1.61 -6.35 -26.93
N ASP A 203 -1.75 -5.41 -26.00
CA ASP A 203 -1.69 -3.96 -26.29
C ASP A 203 -0.24 -3.45 -26.51
N GLY A 204 0.75 -4.33 -26.28
CA GLY A 204 2.17 -4.05 -26.47
C GLY A 204 2.73 -3.01 -25.48
N ILE A 205 2.19 -2.98 -24.26
CA ILE A 205 2.66 -2.11 -23.17
C ILE A 205 3.83 -2.75 -22.43
N SER A 206 3.71 -4.02 -22.06
CA SER A 206 4.80 -4.81 -21.49
C SER A 206 4.55 -6.28 -21.75
N ARG A 207 5.61 -7.03 -22.05
CA ARG A 207 5.60 -8.48 -22.24
C ARG A 207 6.29 -9.22 -21.11
N SER A 208 7.00 -8.50 -20.26
CA SER A 208 7.80 -9.05 -19.17
C SER A 208 6.94 -9.35 -17.94
N ILE A 209 7.37 -10.33 -17.15
CA ILE A 209 6.70 -10.67 -15.88
C ILE A 209 6.82 -9.50 -14.91
N ILE A 210 7.99 -8.87 -14.87
CA ILE A 210 8.26 -7.63 -14.17
C ILE A 210 8.62 -6.62 -15.24
N ALA A 211 7.80 -5.60 -15.35
CA ALA A 211 7.92 -4.55 -16.33
C ALA A 211 8.99 -3.56 -15.90
N GLU A 212 9.96 -3.32 -16.78
CA GLU A 212 11.07 -2.39 -16.54
C GLU A 212 10.77 -1.02 -17.14
N THR A 213 11.46 0.02 -16.65
CA THR A 213 11.21 1.40 -17.13
C THR A 213 11.63 1.55 -18.60
N GLU A 214 12.67 0.86 -19.04
CA GLU A 214 13.22 0.93 -20.40
C GLU A 214 12.30 0.27 -21.44
N GLU A 215 11.49 -0.71 -21.03
CA GLU A 215 10.53 -1.37 -21.90
C GLU A 215 9.25 -0.56 -22.13
N MET A 216 9.00 0.47 -21.31
CA MET A 216 7.74 1.18 -21.32
C MET A 216 7.63 2.13 -22.51
N PRO A 217 6.46 2.17 -23.19
CA PRO A 217 6.21 3.15 -24.23
C PRO A 217 6.15 4.57 -23.65
N SER A 218 6.46 5.55 -24.50
CA SER A 218 6.22 6.96 -24.21
C SER A 218 4.72 7.23 -23.95
N LYS A 219 4.41 8.33 -23.26
CA LYS A 219 3.02 8.73 -23.00
C LYS A 219 2.19 8.89 -24.26
N GLY A 220 2.78 9.43 -25.32
CA GLY A 220 2.11 9.62 -26.60
C GLY A 220 1.77 8.29 -27.25
N LEU A 221 2.75 7.39 -27.34
CA LEU A 221 2.53 6.03 -27.87
C LEU A 221 1.50 5.24 -27.06
N ALA A 222 1.57 5.30 -25.73
CA ALA A 222 0.64 4.60 -24.85
C ALA A 222 -0.81 5.09 -25.04
N ASN A 223 -1.03 6.40 -25.20
CA ASN A 223 -2.36 6.98 -25.35
C ASN A 223 -2.95 6.83 -26.75
N ASN A 224 -2.10 6.83 -27.79
CA ASN A 224 -2.53 6.75 -29.19
C ASN A 224 -2.82 5.31 -29.65
N ARG A 225 -2.43 4.31 -28.87
CA ARG A 225 -2.75 2.90 -29.14
C ARG A 225 -4.22 2.58 -28.88
N LYS A 226 -4.76 1.64 -29.67
CA LYS A 226 -6.07 1.04 -29.42
C LYS A 226 -5.97 0.03 -28.28
N ASN A 227 -5.99 0.54 -27.04
CA ASN A 227 -5.83 -0.26 -25.85
C ASN A 227 -7.12 -1.03 -25.49
N SER A 228 -6.97 -2.26 -24.99
CA SER A 228 -8.04 -3.00 -24.35
C SER A 228 -8.62 -2.26 -23.14
N PHE A 229 -9.82 -2.67 -22.70
CA PHE A 229 -10.48 -2.05 -21.54
C PHE A 229 -9.59 -2.04 -20.30
N LEU A 230 -8.98 -3.17 -19.96
CA LEU A 230 -8.13 -3.32 -18.76
C LEU A 230 -6.89 -2.43 -18.82
N THR A 231 -6.19 -2.41 -19.95
CA THR A 231 -5.02 -1.54 -20.14
C THR A 231 -5.40 -0.06 -20.09
N SER A 232 -6.55 0.30 -20.66
CA SER A 232 -7.05 1.68 -20.65
C SER A 232 -7.35 2.20 -19.24
N LEU A 233 -7.78 1.31 -18.31
CA LEU A 233 -7.99 1.67 -16.90
C LEU A 233 -6.70 2.13 -16.22
N ILE A 234 -5.55 1.61 -16.66
CA ILE A 234 -4.26 1.94 -16.08
C ILE A 234 -3.65 3.15 -16.76
N ILE A 235 -3.57 3.16 -18.09
CA ILE A 235 -2.97 4.27 -18.86
C ILE A 235 -3.65 5.60 -18.57
N LYS A 236 -5.00 5.64 -18.54
CA LYS A 236 -5.77 6.87 -18.25
C LYS A 236 -5.52 7.45 -16.85
N ARG A 237 -4.97 6.67 -15.92
CA ARG A 237 -4.63 7.16 -14.57
C ARG A 237 -3.23 7.73 -14.46
N VAL A 238 -2.33 7.37 -15.36
CA VAL A 238 -0.97 7.92 -15.36
C VAL A 238 -1.02 9.32 -15.96
N ARG A 239 -1.34 10.31 -15.10
CA ARG A 239 -1.49 11.73 -15.50
C ARG A 239 -0.17 12.49 -15.54
N VAL A 240 0.92 11.90 -15.06
CA VAL A 240 2.24 12.52 -15.10
C VAL A 240 2.67 12.75 -16.55
N SER A 241 3.36 13.87 -16.79
CA SER A 241 4.07 14.12 -18.04
C SER A 241 5.56 14.07 -17.79
N ASP A 242 6.31 13.74 -18.83
CA ASP A 242 7.77 13.75 -18.80
C ASP A 242 8.30 15.17 -18.85
N THR A 243 9.53 15.32 -18.34
CA THR A 243 10.35 16.49 -18.59
C THR A 243 11.46 16.07 -19.54
N TYR A 244 11.62 16.83 -20.61
CA TYR A 244 12.65 16.62 -21.63
C TYR A 244 13.76 17.64 -21.40
N THR A 245 14.91 17.14 -20.94
CA THR A 245 16.07 17.96 -20.62
C THR A 245 16.97 18.06 -21.84
N ILE A 246 17.30 19.27 -22.26
CA ILE A 246 18.31 19.53 -23.29
C ILE A 246 19.68 19.22 -22.70
N THR A 247 20.41 18.27 -23.28
CA THR A 247 21.71 17.83 -22.78
C THR A 247 22.88 18.30 -23.63
N ASP A 248 22.63 18.58 -24.90
CA ASP A 248 23.65 19.00 -25.85
C ASP A 248 23.02 19.93 -26.90
N ILE A 249 23.80 20.92 -27.32
CA ILE A 249 23.43 21.95 -28.29
C ILE A 249 24.59 22.04 -29.30
N SER A 250 24.35 21.56 -30.52
CA SER A 250 25.34 21.60 -31.59
C SER A 250 25.79 23.04 -31.92
N ASP A 251 27.02 23.19 -32.45
CA ASP A 251 27.71 24.47 -32.58
C ASP A 251 26.96 25.47 -33.48
N ARG A 252 26.54 26.60 -32.90
CA ARG A 252 25.63 27.59 -33.51
C ARG A 252 25.78 28.95 -32.84
N GLU A 253 25.71 30.01 -33.63
CA GLU A 253 25.79 31.39 -33.13
C GLU A 253 24.55 31.84 -32.35
N SER A 254 23.35 31.37 -32.72
CA SER A 254 22.08 31.79 -32.12
C SER A 254 21.17 30.59 -31.86
N VAL A 255 20.69 30.45 -30.63
CA VAL A 255 19.91 29.28 -30.17
C VAL A 255 18.61 29.72 -29.52
N ILE A 256 17.49 29.12 -29.94
CA ILE A 256 16.17 29.35 -29.36
C ILE A 256 15.75 28.13 -28.55
N ILE A 257 15.60 28.30 -27.24
CA ILE A 257 15.16 27.24 -26.32
C ILE A 257 13.63 27.12 -26.39
N PRO A 258 13.08 25.96 -26.76
CA PRO A 258 11.64 25.78 -26.89
C PRO A 258 10.94 25.76 -25.53
N GLY A 259 9.70 26.25 -25.50
CA GLY A 259 8.91 26.31 -24.26
C GLY A 259 8.23 24.99 -23.88
N LYS A 260 7.91 24.16 -24.88
CA LYS A 260 7.26 22.85 -24.69
C LYS A 260 7.78 21.85 -25.71
N ALA A 261 7.73 20.57 -25.35
CA ALA A 261 8.03 19.47 -26.25
C ALA A 261 6.85 18.49 -26.28
N SER A 262 6.49 18.05 -27.48
CA SER A 262 5.49 17.02 -27.73
C SER A 262 6.19 15.79 -28.28
N VAL A 263 6.22 14.71 -27.50
CA VAL A 263 6.81 13.43 -27.92
C VAL A 263 5.70 12.46 -28.21
N ASP A 264 5.65 11.94 -29.43
CA ASP A 264 4.61 11.04 -29.94
C ASP A 264 3.18 11.58 -29.74
N GLY A 265 3.02 12.90 -29.75
CA GLY A 265 1.75 13.60 -29.56
C GLY A 265 1.35 13.87 -28.11
N ALA A 266 2.21 13.56 -27.13
CA ALA A 266 2.00 13.94 -25.73
C ALA A 266 2.91 15.09 -25.31
N ASN A 267 2.31 16.13 -24.72
CA ASN A 267 3.06 17.29 -24.24
C ASN A 267 3.78 17.00 -22.91
N GLY A 268 5.05 17.40 -22.86
CA GLY A 268 5.89 17.45 -21.68
C GLY A 268 6.56 18.80 -21.51
N ASN A 269 7.19 18.97 -20.36
CA ASN A 269 7.93 20.18 -20.02
C ASN A 269 9.33 20.12 -20.62
N VAL A 270 9.92 21.28 -20.92
CA VAL A 270 11.32 21.38 -21.33
C VAL A 270 12.15 21.86 -20.14
N ALA A 271 13.33 21.27 -19.96
CA ALA A 271 14.33 21.71 -19.01
C ALA A 271 15.69 21.84 -19.69
N LEU A 272 16.58 22.59 -19.08
CA LEU A 272 17.94 22.78 -19.57
C LEU A 272 18.92 22.04 -18.66
N GLY A 273 19.76 21.17 -19.22
CA GLY A 273 20.80 20.47 -18.49
C GLY A 273 21.97 21.39 -18.14
N GLU A 274 22.69 21.10 -17.05
CA GLU A 274 23.82 21.92 -16.59
C GLU A 274 24.96 22.02 -17.62
N LYS A 275 25.09 20.96 -18.43
CA LYS A 275 26.13 20.80 -19.45
C LYS A 275 25.61 21.07 -20.87
N ALA A 276 24.39 21.58 -21.02
CA ALA A 276 23.75 21.74 -22.33
C ALA A 276 24.57 22.57 -23.32
N PHE A 277 25.37 23.51 -22.81
CA PHE A 277 26.21 24.39 -23.62
C PHE A 277 27.69 23.97 -23.68
N GLU A 278 28.08 22.87 -23.02
CA GLU A 278 29.46 22.35 -23.12
C GLU A 278 29.70 21.81 -24.54
N GLY A 279 30.56 22.47 -25.32
CA GLY A 279 30.93 22.05 -26.68
C GLY A 279 30.47 22.97 -27.81
N ASN A 280 29.66 24.00 -27.51
CA ASN A 280 29.29 25.04 -28.48
C ASN A 280 30.16 26.28 -28.26
N ASP A 281 31.19 26.45 -29.09
CA ASP A 281 32.17 27.54 -28.98
C ASP A 281 31.78 28.78 -29.77
N SER A 282 30.85 28.64 -30.73
CA SER A 282 30.41 29.72 -31.60
C SER A 282 29.20 30.50 -31.06
N ILE A 283 28.61 30.08 -29.94
CA ILE A 283 27.38 30.68 -29.38
C ILE A 283 27.57 32.14 -28.96
N LYS A 284 26.63 33.00 -29.39
CA LYS A 284 26.59 34.45 -29.13
C LYS A 284 25.22 34.89 -28.58
N GLU A 285 24.13 34.24 -28.99
CA GLU A 285 22.77 34.62 -28.61
C GLU A 285 21.96 33.41 -28.10
N VAL A 286 21.30 33.58 -26.96
CA VAL A 286 20.42 32.54 -26.38
C VAL A 286 19.05 33.12 -26.07
N TYR A 287 18.01 32.60 -26.70
CA TYR A 287 16.62 32.99 -26.44
C TYR A 287 15.94 31.97 -25.52
N LEU A 288 15.49 32.43 -24.35
CA LEU A 288 14.83 31.58 -23.36
C LEU A 288 13.31 31.74 -23.42
N ALA A 289 12.58 30.63 -23.52
CA ALA A 289 11.13 30.61 -23.42
C ALA A 289 10.64 30.89 -21.98
N ASP A 290 9.49 31.53 -21.85
CA ASP A 290 8.94 31.97 -20.56
C ASP A 290 8.56 30.81 -19.63
N SER A 291 8.26 29.65 -20.21
CA SER A 291 7.91 28.43 -19.49
C SER A 291 9.10 27.77 -18.77
N LEU A 292 10.34 28.16 -19.10
CA LEU A 292 11.55 27.56 -18.55
C LEU A 292 11.69 27.90 -17.05
N THR A 293 11.75 26.87 -16.22
CA THR A 293 11.74 27.05 -14.75
C THR A 293 13.11 27.26 -14.14
N SER A 294 14.17 26.84 -14.82
CA SER A 294 15.53 26.89 -14.30
C SER A 294 16.57 27.10 -15.41
N PHE A 295 17.64 27.81 -15.08
CA PHE A 295 18.76 28.12 -15.97
C PHE A 295 20.09 28.01 -15.22
N ASN A 296 20.99 27.17 -15.74
CA ASN A 296 22.37 27.06 -15.26
C ASN A 296 23.32 27.42 -16.39
N GLY A 297 23.85 28.65 -16.35
CA GLY A 297 24.78 29.19 -17.35
C GLY A 297 26.26 29.02 -17.00
N SER A 298 26.62 28.08 -16.12
CA SER A 298 28.01 27.91 -15.66
C SER A 298 28.99 27.67 -16.82
N SER A 299 28.56 26.92 -17.82
CA SER A 299 29.30 26.59 -19.05
C SER A 299 29.43 27.75 -20.04
N LEU A 300 28.70 28.86 -19.82
CA LEU A 300 28.70 30.05 -20.67
C LEU A 300 29.58 31.18 -20.10
N LYS A 301 30.12 31.02 -18.88
CA LYS A 301 30.96 32.06 -18.25
C LYS A 301 32.26 32.27 -19.01
N GLY A 302 32.55 33.53 -19.32
CA GLY A 302 33.77 33.94 -20.05
C GLY A 302 33.62 33.97 -21.57
N LYS A 303 32.42 33.66 -22.10
CA LYS A 303 32.07 33.84 -23.52
C LYS A 303 31.28 35.15 -23.70
N ASP A 304 31.44 35.80 -24.86
CA ASP A 304 30.71 37.03 -25.23
C ASP A 304 29.31 36.65 -25.73
N ILE A 305 28.34 36.59 -24.80
CA ILE A 305 27.00 36.02 -25.03
C ILE A 305 25.93 36.92 -24.41
N ILE A 306 24.85 37.14 -25.16
CA ILE A 306 23.67 37.85 -24.68
C ILE A 306 22.50 36.86 -24.55
N ILE A 307 21.88 36.85 -23.37
CA ILE A 307 20.67 36.07 -23.09
C ILE A 307 19.43 36.95 -23.29
N TYR A 308 18.55 36.55 -24.20
CA TYR A 308 17.28 37.20 -24.45
C TYR A 308 16.14 36.48 -23.72
N LEU A 309 15.39 37.20 -22.90
CA LEU A 309 14.22 36.68 -22.18
C LEU A 309 13.17 37.77 -21.96
N THR A 310 11.95 37.39 -21.61
CA THR A 310 10.90 38.36 -21.21
C THR A 310 10.88 38.57 -19.71
N GLU A 311 10.17 39.61 -19.25
CA GLU A 311 9.91 39.83 -17.82
C GLU A 311 9.09 38.70 -17.16
N ASN A 312 8.34 37.92 -17.95
CA ASN A 312 7.49 36.84 -17.47
C ASN A 312 8.23 35.49 -17.35
N CYS A 313 9.50 35.42 -17.77
CA CYS A 313 10.26 34.20 -17.75
C CYS A 313 10.55 33.73 -16.32
N LYS A 314 10.17 32.49 -15.99
CA LYS A 314 10.33 31.95 -14.64
C LYS A 314 11.78 31.79 -14.20
N ALA A 315 12.71 31.67 -15.14
CA ALA A 315 14.15 31.56 -14.89
C ALA A 315 14.86 32.93 -14.73
N LEU A 316 14.15 34.07 -14.83
CA LEU A 316 14.74 35.43 -14.79
C LEU A 316 15.63 35.66 -13.55
N GLU A 317 15.19 35.23 -12.37
CA GLU A 317 15.97 35.38 -11.13
C GLU A 317 17.26 34.54 -11.12
N GLU A 318 17.27 33.39 -11.80
CA GLU A 318 18.47 32.56 -11.94
C GLU A 318 19.45 33.15 -12.96
N VAL A 319 18.94 33.72 -14.06
CA VAL A 319 19.75 34.45 -15.04
C VAL A 319 20.44 35.67 -14.39
N LYS A 320 19.71 36.48 -13.60
CA LYS A 320 20.30 37.62 -12.87
C LYS A 320 21.43 37.21 -11.93
N LYS A 321 21.29 36.05 -11.26
CA LYS A 321 22.31 35.51 -10.34
C LYS A 321 23.51 34.90 -11.07
N SER A 322 23.37 34.54 -12.34
CA SER A 322 24.44 33.90 -13.11
C SER A 322 25.61 34.84 -13.42
N GLY A 323 25.35 36.15 -13.48
CA GLY A 323 26.34 37.18 -13.84
C GLY A 323 26.61 37.31 -15.35
N LEU A 324 25.79 36.68 -16.20
CA LEU A 324 25.85 36.79 -17.66
C LEU A 324 25.10 38.03 -18.16
N GLU A 325 25.48 38.55 -19.33
CA GLU A 325 24.78 39.65 -19.99
C GLU A 325 23.41 39.18 -20.49
N TYR A 326 22.37 39.99 -20.24
CA TYR A 326 21.00 39.66 -20.63
C TYR A 326 20.23 40.89 -21.10
N ALA A 327 19.29 40.69 -22.02
CA ALA A 327 18.41 41.70 -22.58
C ALA A 327 16.94 41.28 -22.44
N LEU A 328 16.10 42.21 -21.95
CA LEU A 328 14.66 42.01 -21.86
C LEU A 328 13.98 42.35 -23.19
N VAL A 329 13.26 41.38 -23.76
CA VAL A 329 12.56 41.51 -25.04
C VAL A 329 11.05 41.43 -24.82
N ALA A 330 10.27 42.14 -25.65
CA ALA A 330 8.81 42.17 -25.55
C ALA A 330 8.15 40.79 -25.76
N SER A 331 8.75 39.91 -26.56
CA SER A 331 8.29 38.54 -26.78
C SER A 331 9.42 37.63 -27.26
N VAL A 332 9.45 36.40 -26.76
CA VAL A 332 10.29 35.31 -27.28
C VAL A 332 9.39 34.29 -28.00
N ASP A 333 9.90 33.72 -29.09
CA ASP A 333 9.20 32.78 -29.96
C ASP A 333 8.94 31.45 -29.21
N GLU A 334 7.78 31.29 -28.56
CA GLU A 334 7.43 30.07 -27.80
C GLU A 334 7.15 28.88 -28.73
N ARG A 335 8.20 28.18 -29.14
CA ARG A 335 8.07 26.98 -29.98
C ARG A 335 7.64 25.77 -29.16
N THR A 336 6.62 25.06 -29.65
CA THR A 336 6.33 23.68 -29.24
C THR A 336 6.98 22.75 -30.25
N ILE A 337 8.02 22.03 -29.84
CA ILE A 337 8.69 21.08 -30.73
C ILE A 337 7.96 19.75 -30.74
N VAL A 338 7.94 19.09 -31.90
CA VAL A 338 7.35 17.75 -32.05
C VAL A 338 8.47 16.77 -32.36
N MET A 339 8.62 15.76 -31.52
CA MET A 339 9.65 14.73 -31.62
C MET A 339 9.02 13.34 -31.53
N ARG A 340 9.80 12.33 -31.91
CA ARG A 340 9.44 10.93 -31.71
C ARG A 340 10.34 10.33 -30.63
N SER A 341 9.82 9.38 -29.87
CA SER A 341 10.60 8.75 -28.79
C SER A 341 11.81 7.94 -29.27
N ASP A 342 11.83 7.52 -30.53
CA ASP A 342 12.97 6.84 -31.17
C ASP A 342 14.07 7.81 -31.65
N ASN A 343 13.76 9.10 -31.78
CA ASN A 343 14.71 10.13 -32.20
C ASN A 343 14.49 11.42 -31.40
N MET A 344 15.22 11.52 -30.27
CA MET A 344 15.16 12.63 -29.33
C MET A 344 16.06 13.81 -29.74
N VAL A 345 16.12 14.09 -31.03
CA VAL A 345 16.89 15.19 -31.61
C VAL A 345 15.93 16.09 -32.39
N PHE A 346 15.99 17.39 -32.13
CA PHE A 346 15.25 18.40 -32.89
C PHE A 346 16.19 19.52 -33.32
N ASN A 347 16.45 19.62 -34.63
CA ASN A 347 17.47 20.48 -35.20
C ASN A 347 18.84 20.21 -34.54
N GLU A 348 19.34 21.18 -33.77
CA GLU A 348 20.65 21.21 -33.13
C GLU A 348 20.58 20.78 -31.65
N LEU A 349 19.37 20.49 -31.14
CA LEU A 349 19.12 20.21 -29.73
C LEU A 349 18.93 18.72 -29.50
N THR A 350 19.73 18.16 -28.58
CA THR A 350 19.59 16.78 -28.11
C THR A 350 18.86 16.76 -26.78
N PHE A 351 17.83 15.92 -26.67
CA PHE A 351 16.96 15.80 -25.49
C PHE A 351 17.11 14.45 -24.81
N VAL A 352 17.03 14.45 -23.48
CA VAL A 352 16.91 13.25 -22.65
C VAL A 352 15.65 13.34 -21.79
N SER A 353 14.84 12.28 -21.82
CA SER A 353 13.64 12.17 -20.97
C SER A 353 14.03 11.79 -19.55
N ASN A 354 13.36 12.38 -18.56
CA ASN A 354 13.45 11.92 -17.17
C ASN A 354 12.70 10.60 -16.90
N ASN A 355 12.04 10.02 -17.91
CA ASN A 355 11.30 8.75 -17.87
C ASN A 355 10.26 8.68 -16.74
N LYS A 356 9.72 9.81 -16.31
CA LYS A 356 8.79 9.88 -15.18
C LYS A 356 7.49 9.15 -15.47
N TYR A 357 6.96 9.28 -16.68
CA TYR A 357 5.78 8.55 -17.15
C TYR A 357 6.06 7.06 -17.21
N ALA A 358 7.12 6.65 -17.91
CA ALA A 358 7.54 5.26 -18.05
C ALA A 358 7.70 4.57 -16.68
N LYS A 359 8.40 5.20 -15.73
CA LYS A 359 8.58 4.68 -14.36
C LYS A 359 7.26 4.51 -13.63
N ASN A 360 6.34 5.46 -13.75
CA ASN A 360 5.00 5.34 -13.15
C ASN A 360 4.15 4.27 -13.83
N LEU A 361 4.24 4.14 -15.16
CA LEU A 361 3.50 3.13 -15.91
C LEU A 361 4.01 1.73 -15.56
N ALA A 362 5.33 1.49 -15.58
CA ALA A 362 5.96 0.23 -15.19
C ALA A 362 5.53 -0.19 -13.79
N GLY A 363 5.57 0.74 -12.83
CA GLY A 363 5.04 0.51 -11.49
C GLY A 363 3.60 0.02 -11.55
N ASN A 364 2.69 0.80 -12.13
CA ASN A 364 1.27 0.45 -12.18
C ASN A 364 0.98 -0.89 -12.88
N VAL A 365 1.69 -1.20 -13.97
CA VAL A 365 1.63 -2.49 -14.66
C VAL A 365 2.02 -3.62 -13.71
N ASN A 366 3.17 -3.50 -13.04
CA ASN A 366 3.63 -4.48 -12.06
C ASN A 366 2.65 -4.67 -10.91
N TYR A 367 2.04 -3.60 -10.38
CA TYR A 367 1.11 -3.73 -9.25
C TYR A 367 -0.14 -4.52 -9.61
N VAL A 368 -0.69 -4.25 -10.79
CA VAL A 368 -1.97 -4.84 -11.16
C VAL A 368 -1.79 -6.24 -11.75
N ALA A 369 -0.73 -6.47 -12.55
CA ALA A 369 -0.46 -7.77 -13.11
C ALA A 369 0.27 -8.69 -12.12
N PHE A 370 1.51 -8.35 -11.76
CA PHE A 370 2.34 -9.17 -10.85
C PHE A 370 1.73 -9.25 -9.45
N GLY A 371 1.32 -8.12 -8.88
CA GLY A 371 0.78 -8.06 -7.52
C GLY A 371 -0.47 -8.92 -7.32
N LEU A 372 -1.47 -8.80 -8.20
CA LEU A 372 -2.69 -9.61 -8.10
C LEU A 372 -2.39 -11.10 -8.35
N THR A 373 -1.54 -11.41 -9.32
CA THR A 373 -1.14 -12.79 -9.62
C THR A 373 -0.45 -13.43 -8.41
N LEU A 374 0.49 -12.72 -7.79
CA LEU A 374 1.21 -13.18 -6.60
C LEU A 374 0.23 -13.44 -5.42
N VAL A 375 -0.68 -12.50 -5.14
CA VAL A 375 -1.68 -12.67 -4.07
C VAL A 375 -2.60 -13.86 -4.35
N GLY A 376 -3.03 -14.04 -5.61
CA GLY A 376 -3.83 -15.18 -6.03
C GLY A 376 -3.10 -16.52 -5.82
N VAL A 377 -1.85 -16.61 -6.27
CA VAL A 377 -1.00 -17.81 -6.11
C VAL A 377 -0.74 -18.12 -4.63
N LEU A 378 -0.27 -17.14 -3.87
CA LEU A 378 0.02 -17.32 -2.44
C LEU A 378 -1.25 -17.66 -1.64
N GLY A 379 -2.38 -17.04 -1.98
CA GLY A 379 -3.66 -17.34 -1.35
C GLY A 379 -4.16 -18.76 -1.64
N LEU A 380 -4.04 -19.23 -2.88
CA LEU A 380 -4.37 -20.62 -3.23
C LEU A 380 -3.43 -21.62 -2.56
N ALA A 381 -2.12 -21.33 -2.55
CA ALA A 381 -1.14 -22.12 -1.82
C ALA A 381 -1.47 -22.17 -0.32
N ALA A 382 -1.88 -21.04 0.27
CA ALA A 382 -2.28 -20.95 1.66
C ALA A 382 -3.50 -21.83 1.98
N VAL A 383 -4.52 -21.79 1.13
CA VAL A 383 -5.70 -22.66 1.26
C VAL A 383 -5.33 -24.14 1.11
N LEU A 384 -4.44 -24.48 0.19
CA LEU A 384 -3.94 -25.84 0.00
C LEU A 384 -3.16 -26.33 1.22
N ILE A 385 -2.26 -25.51 1.76
CA ILE A 385 -1.48 -25.85 2.96
C ILE A 385 -2.42 -26.05 4.15
N GLU A 386 -3.37 -25.15 4.37
CA GLU A 386 -4.38 -25.31 5.44
C GLU A 386 -5.17 -26.61 5.23
N TYR A 387 -5.56 -26.93 4.00
CA TYR A 387 -6.24 -28.17 3.67
C TYR A 387 -5.40 -29.40 4.04
N LEU A 388 -4.12 -29.43 3.66
CA LEU A 388 -3.20 -30.53 3.96
C LEU A 388 -2.94 -30.68 5.47
N LEU A 389 -2.76 -29.57 6.19
CA LEU A 389 -2.63 -29.55 7.64
C LEU A 389 -3.90 -30.09 8.32
N SER A 390 -5.07 -29.73 7.81
CA SER A 390 -6.35 -30.26 8.31
C SER A 390 -6.52 -31.76 8.05
N ARG A 391 -5.84 -32.33 7.06
CA ARG A 391 -5.84 -33.79 6.82
C ARG A 391 -4.95 -34.54 7.80
N ARG A 392 -3.73 -34.04 8.07
CA ARG A 392 -2.72 -34.69 8.94
C ARG A 392 -3.05 -34.60 10.44
N SER A 393 -3.90 -33.67 10.85
CA SER A 393 -4.19 -33.49 12.28
C SER A 393 -5.04 -34.62 12.86
N GLY A 394 -4.58 -35.25 13.94
CA GLY A 394 -5.23 -36.41 14.56
C GLY A 394 -6.56 -36.15 15.28
N THR A 395 -6.86 -34.88 15.64
CA THR A 395 -8.07 -34.52 16.40
C THR A 395 -9.11 -33.79 15.53
N LYS A 396 -10.38 -34.23 15.61
CA LYS A 396 -11.54 -33.67 14.87
C LYS A 396 -11.71 -32.15 15.09
N THR A 397 -11.33 -31.65 16.27
CA THR A 397 -11.34 -30.23 16.65
C THR A 397 -10.31 -29.43 15.86
N ASN A 398 -9.10 -29.95 15.70
CA ASN A 398 -8.01 -29.25 15.03
C ASN A 398 -8.24 -29.20 13.49
N LYS A 399 -8.91 -30.22 12.93
CA LYS A 399 -9.37 -30.22 11.52
C LYS A 399 -10.39 -29.11 11.18
N THR A 400 -11.08 -28.54 12.17
CA THR A 400 -12.24 -27.66 11.95
C THR A 400 -12.05 -26.20 12.38
N GLN A 401 -11.03 -25.90 13.19
CA GLN A 401 -10.79 -24.55 13.71
C GLN A 401 -9.73 -23.76 12.92
N GLY A 402 -8.82 -24.43 12.20
CA GLY A 402 -7.72 -23.81 11.45
C GLY A 402 -8.18 -22.67 10.52
N VAL A 403 -9.07 -22.97 9.55
CA VAL A 403 -9.64 -21.94 8.64
C VAL A 403 -10.29 -20.78 9.41
N ARG A 404 -10.99 -21.04 10.52
CA ARG A 404 -11.70 -20.00 11.27
C ARG A 404 -10.73 -19.05 11.97
N ILE A 405 -9.67 -19.61 12.58
CA ILE A 405 -8.59 -18.85 13.20
C ILE A 405 -7.88 -18.03 12.12
N PHE A 406 -7.48 -18.67 11.02
CA PHE A 406 -6.86 -18.00 9.88
C PHE A 406 -7.70 -16.83 9.39
N THR A 407 -9.01 -17.01 9.22
CA THR A 407 -9.91 -15.94 8.77
C THR A 407 -9.94 -14.77 9.76
N ALA A 408 -9.99 -15.06 11.07
CA ALA A 408 -10.03 -14.02 12.10
C ALA A 408 -8.75 -13.18 12.12
N ILE A 409 -7.59 -13.83 12.06
CA ILE A 409 -6.31 -13.12 12.07
C ILE A 409 -6.00 -12.45 10.74
N PHE A 410 -6.25 -13.11 9.60
CA PHE A 410 -5.96 -12.57 8.28
C PHE A 410 -6.80 -11.34 7.95
N THR A 411 -8.08 -11.34 8.32
CA THR A 411 -8.94 -10.17 8.12
C THR A 411 -8.46 -8.98 8.95
N ALA A 412 -8.08 -9.22 10.21
CA ALA A 412 -7.50 -8.18 11.05
C ALA A 412 -6.17 -7.66 10.50
N GLU A 413 -5.33 -8.57 10.01
CA GLU A 413 -4.01 -8.24 9.46
C GLU A 413 -4.15 -7.36 8.22
N ILE A 414 -4.98 -7.73 7.24
CA ILE A 414 -5.19 -6.92 6.04
C ILE A 414 -5.67 -5.50 6.39
N ILE A 415 -6.57 -5.36 7.35
CA ILE A 415 -7.04 -4.05 7.82
C ILE A 415 -5.90 -3.28 8.48
N GLN A 416 -5.17 -3.91 9.39
CA GLN A 416 -4.05 -3.30 10.11
C GLN A 416 -2.92 -2.88 9.15
N THR A 417 -2.51 -3.75 8.23
CA THR A 417 -1.51 -3.45 7.19
C THR A 417 -1.95 -2.28 6.32
N THR A 418 -3.24 -2.19 5.98
CA THR A 418 -3.79 -1.08 5.18
C THR A 418 -3.67 0.24 5.94
N ILE A 419 -4.17 0.31 7.18
CA ILE A 419 -4.11 1.52 8.00
C ILE A 419 -2.65 1.91 8.28
N ASN A 420 -1.80 0.94 8.63
CA ASN A 420 -0.38 1.17 8.91
C ASN A 420 0.37 1.67 7.68
N THR A 421 0.03 1.18 6.49
CA THR A 421 0.65 1.67 5.26
C THR A 421 0.23 3.11 4.95
N ILE A 422 -1.03 3.47 5.22
CA ILE A 422 -1.49 4.86 5.10
C ILE A 422 -0.75 5.76 6.09
N ILE A 423 -0.68 5.37 7.37
CA ILE A 423 0.06 6.12 8.40
C ILE A 423 1.52 6.30 7.99
N LEU A 424 2.17 5.23 7.54
CA LEU A 424 3.58 5.28 7.16
C LEU A 424 3.80 6.18 5.95
N LYS A 425 2.92 6.13 4.95
CA LYS A 425 3.04 6.96 3.76
C LYS A 425 2.78 8.44 4.04
N GLU A 426 1.73 8.75 4.79
CA GLU A 426 1.26 10.13 4.97
C GLU A 426 1.91 10.87 6.14
N LEU A 427 2.34 10.14 7.18
CA LEU A 427 2.80 10.72 8.44
C LEU A 427 4.27 10.42 8.75
N THR A 428 4.75 9.20 8.49
CA THR A 428 6.09 8.80 8.94
C THR A 428 7.17 8.98 7.87
N TYR A 429 6.96 8.45 6.68
CA TYR A 429 7.90 8.48 5.55
C TYR A 429 7.37 9.38 4.43
N LYS A 430 6.83 10.54 4.79
CA LYS A 430 6.24 11.48 3.82
C LYS A 430 7.23 11.89 2.72
N ASN A 431 8.53 11.94 2.99
CA ASN A 431 9.52 12.33 1.99
C ASN A 431 9.97 11.15 1.12
N ASP A 432 10.04 9.94 1.68
CA ASP A 432 10.56 8.76 0.99
C ASP A 432 9.45 7.95 0.28
N TRP A 433 8.28 7.85 0.90
CA TRP A 433 7.16 7.00 0.46
C TRP A 433 6.04 7.75 -0.25
N ALA A 434 5.97 9.09 -0.15
CA ALA A 434 4.93 9.84 -0.86
C ALA A 434 5.03 9.69 -2.39
N ALA A 435 6.25 9.55 -2.91
CA ALA A 435 6.50 9.39 -4.34
C ALA A 435 6.03 8.03 -4.89
N TYR A 436 5.93 7.00 -4.03
CA TYR A 436 5.49 5.68 -4.44
C TYR A 436 3.96 5.55 -4.33
N PRO A 437 3.25 5.08 -5.38
CA PRO A 437 1.87 4.65 -5.26
C PRO A 437 1.60 3.77 -4.01
N PHE A 438 0.40 3.89 -3.41
CA PHE A 438 0.07 3.13 -2.20
C PHE A 438 0.28 1.61 -2.37
N MET A 439 -0.10 1.08 -3.53
CA MET A 439 0.02 -0.35 -3.85
C MET A 439 1.46 -0.86 -3.88
N ILE A 440 2.45 -0.02 -4.24
CA ILE A 440 3.88 -0.40 -4.24
C ILE A 440 4.29 -0.87 -2.87
N VAL A 441 3.90 -0.08 -1.88
CA VAL A 441 4.28 -0.25 -0.49
C VAL A 441 3.39 -1.29 0.17
N TRP A 442 2.12 -1.34 -0.20
CA TRP A 442 1.13 -2.19 0.44
C TRP A 442 1.20 -3.65 0.01
N ILE A 443 1.39 -3.96 -1.29
CA ILE A 443 1.36 -5.35 -1.79
C ILE A 443 2.40 -6.24 -1.10
N PRO A 444 3.70 -5.86 -1.02
CA PRO A 444 4.69 -6.69 -0.34
C PRO A 444 4.32 -6.97 1.11
N ARG A 445 3.77 -5.96 1.80
CA ARG A 445 3.33 -6.07 3.21
C ARG A 445 2.08 -6.91 3.38
N ALA A 446 1.13 -6.84 2.44
CA ALA A 446 -0.05 -7.68 2.45
C ALA A 446 0.30 -9.16 2.16
N ALA A 447 1.26 -9.39 1.25
CA ALA A 447 1.80 -10.72 0.97
C ALA A 447 2.54 -11.31 2.19
N GLU A 448 3.36 -10.50 2.86
CA GLU A 448 3.97 -10.83 4.14
C GLU A 448 2.90 -11.21 5.18
N GLY A 449 1.90 -10.32 5.38
CA GLY A 449 0.81 -10.54 6.32
C GLY A 449 0.06 -11.85 6.07
N LEU A 450 -0.13 -12.24 4.80
CA LEU A 450 -0.72 -13.52 4.41
C LEU A 450 0.11 -14.71 4.88
N ILE A 451 1.43 -14.69 4.63
CA ILE A 451 2.35 -15.76 5.01
C ILE A 451 2.42 -15.88 6.54
N ILE A 452 2.57 -14.76 7.24
CA ILE A 452 2.63 -14.71 8.71
C ILE A 452 1.32 -15.25 9.30
N CYS A 453 0.18 -14.81 8.80
CA CYS A 453 -1.12 -15.30 9.26
C CYS A 453 -1.27 -16.80 9.08
N LEU A 454 -0.76 -17.38 7.99
CA LEU A 454 -0.82 -18.82 7.79
C LEU A 454 -0.01 -19.59 8.84
N ILE A 455 1.21 -19.15 9.11
CA ILE A 455 2.08 -19.74 10.13
C ILE A 455 1.43 -19.61 11.51
N GLN A 456 0.97 -18.40 11.86
CA GLN A 456 0.33 -18.13 13.14
C GLN A 456 -0.96 -18.95 13.32
N ALA A 457 -1.80 -19.06 12.28
CA ALA A 457 -3.03 -19.85 12.35
C ALA A 457 -2.77 -21.31 12.74
N TYR A 458 -1.70 -21.91 12.20
CA TYR A 458 -1.33 -23.29 12.53
C TYR A 458 -0.95 -23.44 14.01
N PHE A 459 -0.05 -22.59 14.51
CA PHE A 459 0.37 -22.63 15.92
C PHE A 459 -0.79 -22.34 16.87
N ILE A 460 -1.62 -21.34 16.55
CA ILE A 460 -2.79 -21.00 17.35
C ILE A 460 -3.78 -22.18 17.36
N ALA A 461 -4.02 -22.85 16.22
CA ALA A 461 -4.92 -24.01 16.17
C ALA A 461 -4.42 -25.20 17.01
N LEU A 462 -3.11 -25.47 16.96
CA LEU A 462 -2.47 -26.51 17.76
C LEU A 462 -2.61 -26.21 19.26
N LEU A 463 -2.23 -25.01 19.69
CA LEU A 463 -2.30 -24.57 21.08
C LEU A 463 -3.76 -24.46 21.58
N TYR A 464 -4.68 -23.97 20.74
CA TYR A 464 -6.11 -23.92 21.04
C TYR A 464 -6.67 -25.31 21.32
N THR A 465 -6.24 -26.32 20.55
CA THR A 465 -6.64 -27.71 20.77
C THR A 465 -6.10 -28.26 22.08
N LEU A 466 -4.85 -27.95 22.46
CA LEU A 466 -4.28 -28.37 23.74
C LEU A 466 -5.01 -27.74 24.93
N LEU A 467 -5.31 -26.45 24.85
CA LEU A 467 -6.06 -25.71 25.87
C LEU A 467 -7.50 -26.21 26.01
N MET A 468 -8.19 -26.45 24.88
CA MET A 468 -9.58 -26.92 24.88
C MET A 468 -9.71 -28.44 25.06
N GLY A 469 -8.65 -29.22 24.81
CA GLY A 469 -8.61 -30.66 25.06
C GLY A 469 -8.42 -30.99 26.53
N LYS A 470 -7.61 -30.19 27.26
CA LYS A 470 -7.43 -30.33 28.72
C LYS A 470 -8.58 -29.78 29.55
N THR A 471 -9.50 -29.00 29.00
CA THR A 471 -10.68 -28.48 29.74
C THR A 471 -11.77 -29.54 29.98
N GLY A 472 -11.59 -30.77 29.49
CA GLY A 472 -12.27 -31.94 30.08
C GLY A 472 -11.81 -32.23 31.53
N ALA A 473 -10.59 -31.85 31.89
CA ALA A 473 -9.99 -32.02 33.22
C ALA A 473 -9.93 -30.71 34.03
N LEU A 474 -9.75 -29.54 33.39
CA LEU A 474 -9.85 -28.23 34.04
C LEU A 474 -11.20 -27.58 33.71
N LYS A 475 -12.15 -27.65 34.66
CA LYS A 475 -13.37 -26.83 34.61
C LYS A 475 -12.98 -25.36 34.74
N LEU A 476 -12.75 -24.68 33.63
CA LEU A 476 -12.80 -23.22 33.60
C LEU A 476 -14.22 -22.78 33.99
N PRO A 477 -14.36 -21.72 34.80
CA PRO A 477 -15.65 -21.28 35.33
C PRO A 477 -16.62 -21.04 34.17
N LYS A 478 -17.78 -21.69 34.25
CA LYS A 478 -18.85 -21.54 33.27
C LYS A 478 -19.28 -20.08 33.23
N ARG A 479 -19.49 -19.60 32.00
CA ARG A 479 -19.98 -18.26 31.65
C ARG A 479 -21.24 -17.84 32.39
#